data_AF-A0A6N7APS4-F1
#
_entry.id   AF-A0A6N7APS4-F1
#
_cell.length_a   1.000
_cell.length_b   1.000
_cell.length_c   1.000
_cell.angle_alpha   90.00
_cell.angle_beta   90.00
_cell.angle_gamma   90.00
#
_symmetry.space_group_name_H-M   'P 1'
#
loop_
_entity.id
_entity.type
_entity.pdbx_description
1 polymer ?
#
loop_
_entity_poly.entity_id
_entity_poly.type
_entity_poly.pdbx_seq_one_letter_code
_entity_poly.pdbx_strand_id
1 'polypeptide(L)'
;MKKVKQMLKFLLWLFVSSIFIADLVKIILDLSLVSGSVHQRFLTTFFRSSFGLFELIMGGLIIYFAIKYPDRRVRLVSVAFFHYASVLILPIAFRDFTWMAVLYPWPQTLLAFDPKTTTLVSALSIFVGFVVIPALTFKWGAKGFCGYVCPHGAFYSEAYGRLFSANPDRLHGARKYFPPLYFLFMTAALVVIFLIPSAVESVRQIQKVVFFLISQFFYLIIGVPFIGPRSYCTHFCPIGYEVKYLIKIKHKYFKT
;
A
#
# COMPACT_ATOMS: atom_id res chain seq x y z
N MET A 1 24.89 20.48 -9.29
CA MET A 1 24.26 19.37 -8.52
C MET A 1 22.79 19.59 -8.15
N LYS A 2 22.35 20.76 -7.63
CA LYS A 2 20.93 21.00 -7.27
C LYS A 2 19.95 20.85 -8.45
N LYS A 3 20.27 21.43 -9.62
CA LYS A 3 19.46 21.31 -10.85
C LYS A 3 19.29 19.85 -11.32
N VAL A 4 20.38 19.06 -11.33
CA VAL A 4 20.35 17.63 -11.71
C VAL A 4 19.47 16.82 -10.75
N LYS A 5 19.56 17.07 -9.44
CA LYS A 5 18.71 16.40 -8.45
C LYS A 5 17.22 16.77 -8.63
N GLN A 6 16.91 18.03 -8.93
CA GLN A 6 15.54 18.46 -9.21
C GLN A 6 15.00 17.82 -10.49
N MET A 7 15.80 17.79 -11.55
CA MET A 7 15.44 17.14 -12.81
C MET A 7 15.15 15.65 -12.63
N LEU A 8 15.99 14.92 -11.89
CA LEU A 8 15.77 13.50 -11.59
C LEU A 8 14.47 13.27 -10.79
N LYS A 9 14.18 14.13 -9.80
CA LYS A 9 12.90 14.03 -9.05
C LYS A 9 11.70 14.28 -9.97
N PHE A 10 11.80 15.26 -10.84
CA PHE A 10 10.73 15.60 -11.79
C PHE A 10 10.51 14.46 -12.79
N LEU A 11 11.58 13.92 -13.38
CA LEU A 11 11.50 12.78 -14.30
C LEU A 11 10.90 11.55 -13.62
N LEU A 12 11.30 11.25 -12.39
CA LEU A 12 10.74 10.14 -11.64
C LEU A 12 9.26 10.37 -11.31
N TRP A 13 8.88 11.58 -10.89
CA TRP A 13 7.49 11.94 -10.67
C TRP A 13 6.65 11.82 -11.94
N LEU A 14 7.16 12.30 -13.08
CA LEU A 14 6.51 12.18 -14.39
C LEU A 14 6.33 10.70 -14.75
N PHE A 15 7.38 9.88 -14.61
CA PHE A 15 7.33 8.44 -14.87
C PHE A 15 6.26 7.74 -14.02
N VAL A 16 6.26 8.00 -12.71
CA VAL A 16 5.26 7.46 -11.76
C VAL A 16 3.85 7.90 -12.15
N SER A 17 3.67 9.16 -12.53
CA SER A 17 2.39 9.70 -12.96
C SER A 17 1.89 9.03 -14.24
N SER A 18 2.76 8.83 -15.21
CA SER A 18 2.45 8.17 -16.48
C SER A 18 2.01 6.72 -16.27
N ILE A 19 2.67 5.97 -15.38
CA ILE A 19 2.26 4.59 -15.06
C ILE A 19 0.83 4.56 -14.51
N PHE A 20 0.51 5.45 -13.58
CA PHE A 20 -0.81 5.45 -12.96
C PHE A 20 -1.90 5.96 -13.89
N ILE A 21 -1.64 6.97 -14.74
CA ILE A 21 -2.58 7.35 -15.80
C ILE A 21 -2.89 6.15 -16.69
N ALA A 22 -1.85 5.40 -17.05
CA ALA A 22 -1.98 4.26 -17.91
C ALA A 22 -2.78 3.13 -17.19
N ASP A 23 -2.53 2.88 -15.90
CA ASP A 23 -3.30 1.90 -15.10
C ASP A 23 -4.77 2.34 -14.87
N LEU A 24 -5.06 3.64 -14.81
CA LEU A 24 -6.42 4.18 -14.82
C LEU A 24 -7.12 3.87 -16.16
N VAL A 25 -6.43 4.09 -17.28
CA VAL A 25 -6.95 3.74 -18.61
C VAL A 25 -7.26 2.25 -18.68
N LYS A 26 -6.40 1.39 -18.10
CA LYS A 26 -6.67 -0.05 -17.99
C LYS A 26 -7.97 -0.34 -17.24
N ILE A 27 -8.16 0.26 -16.07
CA ILE A 27 -9.38 0.07 -15.25
C ILE A 27 -10.62 0.48 -16.05
N ILE A 28 -10.55 1.62 -16.76
CA ILE A 28 -11.66 2.09 -17.60
C ILE A 28 -11.91 1.12 -18.77
N LEU A 29 -10.87 0.59 -19.41
CA LEU A 29 -11.00 -0.34 -20.53
C LEU A 29 -11.50 -1.72 -20.09
N ASP A 30 -11.07 -2.22 -18.92
CA ASP A 30 -11.57 -3.46 -18.34
C ASP A 30 -13.06 -3.35 -17.91
N LEU A 31 -13.56 -2.12 -17.67
CA LEU A 31 -14.98 -1.82 -17.45
C LEU A 31 -15.76 -1.68 -18.77
N SER A 32 -15.09 -1.51 -19.91
CA SER A 32 -15.70 -1.46 -21.23
C SER A 32 -15.83 -2.87 -21.80
N LEU A 33 -16.93 -3.17 -22.51
CA LEU A 33 -17.29 -4.49 -23.08
C LEU A 33 -16.28 -5.09 -24.09
N VAL A 34 -15.08 -4.53 -24.24
CA VAL A 34 -14.01 -4.99 -25.14
C VAL A 34 -13.14 -6.06 -24.44
N SER A 35 -13.77 -7.05 -23.81
CA SER A 35 -13.03 -8.15 -23.16
C SER A 35 -12.59 -9.19 -24.20
N GLY A 36 -11.28 -9.42 -24.34
CA GLY A 36 -10.71 -10.55 -25.10
C GLY A 36 -9.91 -10.20 -26.35
N SER A 37 -9.78 -8.92 -26.73
CA SER A 37 -9.02 -8.52 -27.92
C SER A 37 -7.50 -8.62 -27.73
N VAL A 38 -6.76 -8.76 -28.84
CA VAL A 38 -5.28 -8.69 -28.85
C VAL A 38 -4.77 -7.40 -28.21
N HIS A 39 -5.53 -6.31 -28.35
CA HIS A 39 -5.24 -5.01 -27.73
C HIS A 39 -5.24 -5.10 -26.20
N GLN A 40 -6.15 -5.85 -25.58
CA GLN A 40 -6.18 -6.02 -24.13
C GLN A 40 -4.98 -6.82 -23.61
N ARG A 41 -4.52 -7.85 -24.34
CA ARG A 41 -3.31 -8.62 -23.98
C ARG A 41 -2.05 -7.75 -24.07
N PHE A 42 -1.93 -6.96 -25.13
CA PHE A 42 -0.83 -6.01 -25.30
C PHE A 42 -0.81 -4.98 -24.17
N LEU A 43 -1.94 -4.33 -23.92
CA LEU A 43 -2.11 -3.36 -22.82
C LEU A 43 -1.76 -4.00 -21.46
N THR A 44 -2.32 -5.17 -21.15
CA THR A 44 -2.02 -5.88 -19.89
C THR A 44 -0.53 -6.18 -19.73
N THR A 45 0.15 -6.55 -20.82
CA THR A 45 1.59 -6.83 -20.81
C THR A 45 2.39 -5.55 -20.61
N PHE A 46 2.05 -4.48 -21.32
CA PHE A 46 2.65 -3.16 -21.16
C PHE A 46 2.52 -2.64 -19.72
N PHE A 47 1.34 -2.79 -19.10
CA PHE A 47 1.13 -2.41 -17.70
C PHE A 47 1.97 -3.23 -16.72
N ARG A 48 2.03 -4.55 -16.90
CA ARG A 48 2.87 -5.43 -16.06
C ARG A 48 4.34 -5.06 -16.18
N SER A 49 4.84 -4.80 -17.39
CA SER A 49 6.22 -4.38 -17.62
C SER A 49 6.52 -3.02 -16.99
N SER A 50 5.58 -2.08 -17.09
CA SER A 50 5.72 -0.74 -16.49
C SER A 50 5.73 -0.80 -14.96
N PHE A 51 4.85 -1.61 -14.37
CA PHE A 51 4.84 -1.87 -12.93
C PHE A 51 6.13 -2.57 -12.48
N GLY A 52 6.62 -3.56 -13.23
CA GLY A 52 7.90 -4.21 -12.97
C GLY A 52 9.07 -3.24 -13.00
N LEU A 53 9.11 -2.33 -13.98
CA LEU A 53 10.14 -1.29 -14.05
C LEU A 53 10.04 -0.32 -12.85
N PHE A 54 8.83 0.07 -12.45
CA PHE A 54 8.63 0.89 -11.25
C PHE A 54 9.17 0.20 -10.00
N GLU A 55 8.87 -1.08 -9.81
CA GLU A 55 9.36 -1.85 -8.66
C GLU A 55 10.89 -2.01 -8.66
N LEU A 56 11.52 -2.16 -9.83
CA LEU A 56 12.99 -2.16 -9.95
C LEU A 56 13.59 -0.80 -9.58
N ILE A 57 12.98 0.30 -9.99
CA ILE A 57 13.44 1.65 -9.62
C ILE A 57 13.30 1.85 -8.11
N MET A 58 12.21 1.41 -7.49
CA MET A 58 12.03 1.47 -6.03
C MET A 58 13.10 0.65 -5.30
N GLY A 59 13.39 -0.57 -5.78
CA GLY A 59 14.48 -1.40 -5.24
C GLY A 59 15.84 -0.72 -5.35
N GLY A 60 16.15 -0.11 -6.50
CA GLY A 60 17.37 0.68 -6.71
C GLY A 60 17.48 1.86 -5.74
N LEU A 61 16.38 2.57 -5.47
CA LEU A 61 16.34 3.65 -4.48
C LEU A 61 16.58 3.15 -3.05
N ILE A 62 16.02 2.01 -2.68
CA ILE A 62 16.29 1.37 -1.38
C ILE A 62 17.78 1.08 -1.22
N ILE A 63 18.41 0.46 -2.23
CA ILE A 63 19.85 0.14 -2.20
C ILE A 63 20.67 1.42 -2.08
N TYR A 64 20.37 2.43 -2.90
CA TYR A 64 21.01 3.74 -2.83
C TYR A 64 20.93 4.36 -1.43
N PHE A 65 19.74 4.36 -0.82
CA PHE A 65 19.56 4.92 0.52
C PHE A 65 20.18 4.06 1.63
N ALA A 66 20.26 2.74 1.45
CA ALA A 66 20.92 1.85 2.39
C ALA A 66 22.44 2.11 2.42
N ILE A 67 23.05 2.35 1.25
CA ILE A 67 24.46 2.73 1.15
C ILE A 67 24.68 4.09 1.80
N LYS A 68 23.85 5.09 1.43
CA LYS A 68 24.00 6.48 1.85
C LYS A 68 23.70 6.74 3.34
N TYR A 69 22.76 6.00 3.93
CA TYR A 69 22.30 6.21 5.31
C TYR A 69 22.47 4.93 6.13
N PRO A 70 23.69 4.64 6.65
CA PRO A 70 24.00 3.38 7.32
C PRO A 70 23.08 3.09 8.52
N ASP A 71 22.75 4.10 9.31
CA ASP A 71 21.87 3.99 10.49
C ASP A 71 20.46 3.50 10.15
N ARG A 72 20.07 3.52 8.88
CA ARG A 72 18.74 3.10 8.41
C ARG A 72 18.75 1.78 7.66
N ARG A 73 19.91 1.15 7.44
CA ARG A 73 20.06 -0.08 6.64
C ARG A 73 19.10 -1.17 7.09
N VAL A 74 19.07 -1.48 8.39
CA VAL A 74 18.19 -2.52 8.95
C VAL A 74 16.73 -2.25 8.60
N ARG A 75 16.30 -0.99 8.72
CA ARG A 75 14.93 -0.59 8.38
C ARG A 75 14.65 -0.75 6.89
N LEU A 76 15.56 -0.29 6.04
CA LEU A 76 15.42 -0.33 4.58
C LEU A 76 15.38 -1.77 4.05
N VAL A 77 16.27 -2.62 4.55
CA VAL A 77 16.29 -4.06 4.23
C VAL A 77 15.01 -4.73 4.70
N SER A 78 14.56 -4.44 5.93
CA SER A 78 13.34 -5.01 6.48
C SER A 78 12.11 -4.66 5.63
N VAL A 79 11.89 -3.37 5.33
CA VAL A 79 10.70 -2.97 4.55
C VAL A 79 10.75 -3.49 3.11
N ALA A 80 11.93 -3.59 2.50
CA ALA A 80 12.09 -4.18 1.17
C ALA A 80 11.82 -5.69 1.18
N PHE A 81 12.34 -6.40 2.20
CA PHE A 81 12.06 -7.81 2.38
C PHE A 81 10.55 -8.06 2.48
N PHE A 82 9.84 -7.36 3.37
CA PHE A 82 8.39 -7.55 3.51
C PHE A 82 7.61 -7.12 2.25
N HIS A 83 8.04 -6.06 1.57
CA HIS A 83 7.43 -5.64 0.29
C HIS A 83 7.53 -6.73 -0.77
N TYR A 84 8.75 -7.17 -1.10
CA TYR A 84 8.97 -8.18 -2.13
C TYR A 84 8.48 -9.55 -1.71
N ALA A 85 8.52 -9.89 -0.41
CA ALA A 85 7.87 -11.08 0.10
C ALA A 85 6.37 -11.07 -0.20
N SER A 86 5.70 -9.96 0.12
CA SER A 86 4.26 -9.80 -0.08
C SER A 86 3.85 -9.77 -1.55
N VAL A 87 4.51 -8.95 -2.38
CA VAL A 87 4.06 -8.63 -3.74
C VAL A 87 4.58 -9.62 -4.79
N LEU A 88 5.70 -10.29 -4.52
CA LEU A 88 6.40 -11.11 -5.50
C LEU A 88 6.63 -12.55 -5.03
N ILE A 89 7.34 -12.75 -3.91
CA ILE A 89 7.81 -14.07 -3.50
C ILE A 89 6.66 -14.99 -3.13
N LEU A 90 5.75 -14.56 -2.23
CA LEU A 90 4.62 -15.39 -1.81
C LEU A 90 3.69 -15.71 -2.99
N PRO A 91 3.26 -14.74 -3.83
CA PRO A 91 2.44 -15.05 -5.00
C PRO A 91 3.09 -16.03 -5.99
N ILE A 92 4.41 -15.93 -6.22
CA ILE A 92 5.12 -16.84 -7.13
C ILE A 92 5.27 -18.23 -6.52
N ALA A 93 5.71 -18.30 -5.25
CA ALA A 93 5.98 -19.56 -4.57
C ALA A 93 4.71 -20.44 -4.48
N PHE A 94 3.57 -19.83 -4.23
CA PHE A 94 2.28 -20.52 -4.10
C PHE A 94 1.41 -20.46 -5.35
N ARG A 95 1.88 -19.79 -6.43
CA ARG A 95 1.13 -19.54 -7.67
C ARG A 95 -0.26 -18.94 -7.43
N ASP A 96 -0.38 -18.11 -6.40
CA ASP A 96 -1.65 -17.56 -5.92
C ASP A 96 -1.46 -16.14 -5.38
N PHE A 97 -2.06 -15.16 -6.06
CA PHE A 97 -1.97 -13.74 -5.70
C PHE A 97 -2.71 -13.39 -4.40
N THR A 98 -3.58 -14.27 -3.89
CA THR A 98 -4.30 -14.00 -2.63
C THR A 98 -3.34 -13.98 -1.44
N TRP A 99 -2.18 -14.64 -1.54
CA TRP A 99 -1.13 -14.61 -0.51
C TRP A 99 -0.61 -13.20 -0.20
N MET A 100 -0.80 -12.22 -1.09
CA MET A 100 -0.55 -10.81 -0.78
C MET A 100 -1.33 -10.37 0.46
N ALA A 101 -2.53 -10.91 0.71
CA ALA A 101 -3.41 -10.54 1.81
C ALA A 101 -2.82 -10.85 3.20
N VAL A 102 -1.81 -11.72 3.30
CA VAL A 102 -1.18 -12.06 4.59
C VAL A 102 -0.47 -10.83 5.18
N LEU A 103 0.32 -10.12 4.37
CA LEU A 103 1.02 -8.90 4.79
C LEU A 103 0.26 -7.61 4.42
N TYR A 104 -0.85 -7.76 3.71
CA TYR A 104 -1.85 -6.74 3.42
C TYR A 104 -3.18 -7.12 4.08
N PRO A 105 -3.27 -7.09 5.42
CA PRO A 105 -4.44 -7.62 6.10
C PRO A 105 -5.63 -6.68 6.06
N TRP A 106 -6.82 -7.19 6.37
CA TRP A 106 -7.98 -6.35 6.65
C TRP A 106 -7.66 -5.33 7.78
N PRO A 107 -8.16 -4.08 7.70
CA PRO A 107 -9.05 -3.52 6.67
C PRO A 107 -8.34 -2.98 5.43
N GLN A 108 -7.02 -3.16 5.27
CA GLN A 108 -6.27 -2.58 4.14
C GLN A 108 -6.75 -3.11 2.78
N THR A 109 -7.22 -4.36 2.75
CA THR A 109 -7.86 -4.97 1.57
C THR A 109 -8.85 -6.05 1.96
N LEU A 110 -9.86 -6.29 1.11
CA LEU A 110 -10.77 -7.44 1.22
C LEU A 110 -10.23 -8.69 0.50
N LEU A 111 -8.99 -8.68 0.02
CA LEU A 111 -8.41 -9.79 -0.73
C LEU A 111 -8.49 -11.12 0.04
N ALA A 112 -8.36 -11.09 1.36
CA ALA A 112 -8.49 -12.25 2.25
C ALA A 112 -9.89 -12.92 2.23
N PHE A 113 -10.89 -12.25 1.66
CA PHE A 113 -12.29 -12.69 1.55
C PHE A 113 -12.70 -12.94 0.10
N ASP A 114 -11.74 -13.02 -0.83
CA ASP A 114 -12.01 -13.48 -2.20
C ASP A 114 -12.43 -14.96 -2.17
N PRO A 115 -13.46 -15.38 -2.92
CA PRO A 115 -13.85 -16.79 -3.06
C PRO A 115 -12.71 -17.74 -3.44
N LYS A 116 -11.67 -17.23 -4.12
CA LYS A 116 -10.46 -17.99 -4.50
C LYS A 116 -9.42 -18.09 -3.38
N THR A 117 -9.59 -17.32 -2.30
CA THR A 117 -8.66 -17.31 -1.16
C THR A 117 -8.90 -18.53 -0.30
N THR A 118 -7.83 -19.27 -0.01
CA THR A 118 -7.92 -20.41 0.89
C THR A 118 -8.19 -19.98 2.32
N THR A 119 -8.85 -20.84 3.10
CA THR A 119 -9.08 -20.61 4.53
C THR A 119 -7.80 -20.28 5.29
N LEU A 120 -6.67 -20.90 4.90
CA LEU A 120 -5.36 -20.63 5.48
C LEU A 120 -4.92 -19.18 5.26
N VAL A 121 -4.98 -18.68 4.02
CA VAL A 121 -4.57 -17.30 3.71
C VAL A 121 -5.48 -16.30 4.41
N SER A 122 -6.78 -16.57 4.48
CA SER A 122 -7.73 -15.74 5.21
C SER A 122 -7.41 -15.70 6.72
N ALA A 123 -7.20 -16.86 7.34
CA ALA A 123 -6.85 -16.97 8.75
C ALA A 123 -5.52 -16.27 9.08
N LEU A 124 -4.50 -16.43 8.24
CA LEU A 124 -3.21 -15.75 8.39
C LEU A 124 -3.37 -14.23 8.25
N SER A 125 -4.16 -13.76 7.30
CA SER A 125 -4.44 -12.33 7.11
C SER A 125 -5.09 -11.72 8.36
N ILE A 126 -6.11 -12.38 8.91
CA ILE A 126 -6.79 -11.96 10.15
C ILE A 126 -5.81 -12.00 11.33
N PHE A 127 -5.04 -13.08 11.47
CA PHE A 127 -4.04 -13.21 12.53
C PHE A 127 -2.99 -12.10 12.47
N VAL A 128 -2.47 -11.77 11.28
CA VAL A 128 -1.54 -10.66 11.13
C VAL A 128 -2.20 -9.33 11.50
N GLY A 129 -3.42 -9.09 11.02
CA GLY A 129 -4.19 -7.87 11.28
C GLY A 129 -4.46 -7.63 12.77
N PHE A 130 -5.01 -8.63 13.47
CA PHE A 130 -5.54 -8.49 14.82
C PHE A 130 -4.59 -8.94 15.94
N VAL A 131 -3.54 -9.70 15.63
CA VAL A 131 -2.59 -10.20 16.63
C VAL A 131 -1.20 -9.63 16.41
N VAL A 132 -0.62 -9.84 15.23
CA VAL A 132 0.78 -9.46 14.96
C VAL A 132 0.95 -7.95 14.97
N ILE A 133 0.11 -7.19 14.25
CA ILE A 133 0.21 -5.73 14.19
C ILE A 133 0.07 -5.10 15.58
N PRO A 134 -0.95 -5.47 16.39
CA PRO A 134 -1.05 -4.98 17.77
C PRO A 134 0.15 -5.38 18.61
N ALA A 135 0.58 -6.65 18.62
CA ALA A 135 1.70 -7.11 19.43
C ALA A 135 3.00 -6.33 19.12
N LEU A 136 3.32 -6.15 17.84
CA LEU A 136 4.46 -5.34 17.39
C LEU A 136 4.33 -3.88 17.85
N THR A 137 3.12 -3.33 17.78
CA THR A 137 2.84 -1.95 18.18
C THR A 137 2.96 -1.76 19.70
N PHE A 138 2.48 -2.71 20.50
CA PHE A 138 2.61 -2.67 21.96
C PHE A 138 4.08 -2.79 22.38
N LYS A 139 4.85 -3.67 21.72
CA LYS A 139 6.27 -3.88 22.06
C LYS A 139 7.19 -2.75 21.60
N TRP A 140 7.04 -2.27 20.36
CA TRP A 140 7.99 -1.36 19.71
C TRP A 140 7.39 -0.02 19.25
N GLY A 141 6.15 0.28 19.66
CA GLY A 141 5.43 1.48 19.27
C GLY A 141 5.13 1.54 17.77
N ALA A 142 4.87 2.74 17.25
CA ALA A 142 4.52 2.94 15.84
C ALA A 142 5.58 2.43 14.86
N LYS A 143 6.84 2.39 15.30
CA LYS A 143 7.95 1.96 14.46
C LYS A 143 7.92 0.46 14.21
N GLY A 144 7.37 -0.37 15.11
CA GLY A 144 7.33 -1.82 14.97
C GLY A 144 6.76 -2.25 13.61
N PHE A 145 5.46 -2.05 13.41
CA PHE A 145 4.83 -2.40 12.14
C PHE A 145 5.08 -1.35 11.04
N CYS A 146 4.66 -0.09 11.24
CA CYS A 146 4.73 0.95 10.19
C CYS A 146 6.16 1.40 9.83
N GLY A 147 7.16 0.99 10.60
CA GLY A 147 8.57 1.30 10.37
C GLY A 147 9.34 0.18 9.69
N TYR A 148 9.10 -1.09 10.06
CA TYR A 148 9.91 -2.24 9.64
C TYR A 148 9.16 -3.30 8.84
N VAL A 149 7.86 -3.49 9.08
CA VAL A 149 7.11 -4.65 8.55
C VAL A 149 6.14 -4.27 7.44
N CYS A 150 5.51 -3.10 7.52
CA CYS A 150 4.48 -2.68 6.56
C CYS A 150 5.02 -2.75 5.12
N PRO A 151 4.46 -3.62 4.27
CA PRO A 151 5.08 -3.93 2.97
C PRO A 151 4.83 -2.84 1.93
N HIS A 152 3.99 -1.83 2.16
CA HIS A 152 3.62 -0.89 1.09
C HIS A 152 3.79 0.56 1.50
N GLY A 153 2.98 1.04 2.46
CA GLY A 153 3.06 2.40 2.93
C GLY A 153 4.47 2.75 3.40
N ALA A 154 5.09 1.89 4.20
CA ALA A 154 6.44 2.11 4.69
C ALA A 154 7.50 1.96 3.61
N PHE A 155 7.38 0.96 2.73
CA PHE A 155 8.31 0.76 1.61
C PHE A 155 8.36 1.98 0.68
N TYR A 156 7.23 2.41 0.13
CA TYR A 156 7.21 3.57 -0.78
C TYR A 156 7.59 4.88 -0.07
N SER A 157 7.28 5.04 1.22
CA SER A 157 7.78 6.19 1.99
C SER A 157 9.31 6.22 2.10
N GLU A 158 9.94 5.04 2.19
CA GLU A 158 11.39 4.90 2.32
C GLU A 158 12.10 4.98 0.96
N ALA A 159 11.53 4.39 -0.09
CA ALA A 159 12.08 4.40 -1.45
C ALA A 159 11.77 5.72 -2.17
N TYR A 160 10.51 5.96 -2.50
CA TYR A 160 10.09 7.15 -3.26
C TYR A 160 10.03 8.40 -2.39
N GLY A 161 9.40 8.26 -1.22
CA GLY A 161 9.12 9.36 -0.30
C GLY A 161 10.34 10.18 0.08
N ARG A 162 11.48 9.53 0.33
CA ARG A 162 12.73 10.20 0.75
C ARG A 162 13.30 11.16 -0.27
N LEU A 163 12.92 11.02 -1.53
CA LEU A 163 13.31 11.98 -2.56
C LEU A 163 12.67 13.35 -2.28
N PHE A 164 11.54 13.39 -1.59
CA PHE A 164 10.79 14.60 -1.29
C PHE A 164 10.97 14.97 0.18
N SER A 165 11.52 16.16 0.43
CA SER A 165 11.72 16.69 1.78
C SER A 165 10.58 17.65 2.10
N ALA A 166 9.54 17.14 2.76
CA ALA A 166 8.49 17.97 3.35
C ALA A 166 8.16 17.41 4.73
N ASN A 167 7.92 18.30 5.70
CA ASN A 167 7.43 17.93 7.02
C ASN A 167 5.97 17.47 6.87
N PRO A 168 5.63 16.24 7.28
CA PRO A 168 4.30 15.69 7.12
C PRO A 168 3.34 16.29 8.15
N ASP A 169 2.98 17.57 8.00
CA ASP A 169 1.86 18.20 8.70
C ASP A 169 1.19 19.21 7.77
N ARG A 170 0.20 18.72 7.00
CA ARG A 170 -0.61 19.59 6.13
C ARG A 170 -2.10 19.23 6.07
N LEU A 171 -2.54 18.08 6.60
CA LEU A 171 -3.94 17.62 6.47
C LEU A 171 -4.49 16.96 7.75
N HIS A 172 -4.71 17.74 8.81
CA HIS A 172 -5.35 17.24 10.04
C HIS A 172 -6.79 16.74 9.78
N GLY A 173 -7.56 17.43 8.94
CA GLY A 173 -8.93 17.03 8.58
C GLY A 173 -8.98 15.66 7.90
N ALA A 174 -8.13 15.43 6.89
CA ALA A 174 -8.06 14.14 6.20
C ALA A 174 -7.76 13.00 7.19
N ARG A 175 -6.81 13.19 8.10
CA ARG A 175 -6.50 12.20 9.15
C ARG A 175 -7.67 11.89 10.08
N LYS A 176 -8.50 12.88 10.40
CA LYS A 176 -9.62 12.72 11.33
C LYS A 176 -10.77 11.91 10.72
N TYR A 177 -11.08 12.17 9.45
CA TYR A 177 -12.28 11.62 8.81
C TYR A 177 -12.00 10.43 7.91
N PHE A 178 -10.87 10.44 7.18
CA PHE A 178 -10.65 9.47 6.12
C PHE A 178 -10.47 8.04 6.63
N PRO A 179 -9.58 7.73 7.60
CA PRO A 179 -9.41 6.36 8.03
C PRO A 179 -10.68 5.74 8.63
N PRO A 180 -11.44 6.43 9.52
CA PRO A 180 -12.73 5.92 9.98
C PRO A 180 -13.74 5.67 8.86
N LEU A 181 -13.87 6.59 7.89
CA LEU A 181 -14.75 6.40 6.74
C LEU A 181 -14.33 5.21 5.88
N TYR A 182 -13.01 5.01 5.70
CA TYR A 182 -12.49 3.86 4.98
C TYR A 182 -12.79 2.54 5.72
N PHE A 183 -12.60 2.51 7.05
CA PHE A 183 -13.00 1.36 7.88
C PHE A 183 -14.49 1.05 7.76
N LEU A 184 -15.35 2.07 7.83
CA LEU A 184 -16.80 1.91 7.66
C LEU A 184 -17.14 1.36 6.27
N PHE A 185 -16.52 1.90 5.21
CA PHE A 185 -16.68 1.41 3.85
C PHE A 185 -16.26 -0.06 3.72
N MET A 186 -15.10 -0.44 4.25
CA MET A 186 -14.61 -1.83 4.19
C MET A 186 -15.47 -2.78 5.01
N THR A 187 -16.03 -2.31 6.13
CA THR A 187 -16.97 -3.08 6.95
C THR A 187 -18.30 -3.29 6.23
N ALA A 188 -18.87 -2.24 5.65
CA ALA A 188 -20.09 -2.33 4.84
C ALA A 188 -19.89 -3.24 3.63
N ALA A 189 -18.76 -3.11 2.92
CA ALA A 189 -18.40 -3.98 1.80
C ALA A 189 -18.32 -5.45 2.22
N LEU A 190 -17.72 -5.75 3.38
CA LEU A 190 -17.66 -7.09 3.93
C LEU A 190 -19.06 -7.63 4.29
N VAL A 191 -19.90 -6.82 4.93
CA VAL A 191 -21.30 -7.17 5.24
C VAL A 191 -22.09 -7.47 3.97
N VAL A 192 -21.93 -6.66 2.92
CA VAL A 192 -22.58 -6.89 1.62
C VAL A 192 -22.13 -8.20 1.00
N ILE A 193 -20.83 -8.51 1.05
CA ILE A 193 -20.30 -9.80 0.55
C ILE A 193 -20.92 -10.98 1.31
N PHE A 194 -21.08 -10.88 2.62
CA PHE A 194 -21.68 -11.94 3.43
C PHE A 194 -23.19 -12.12 3.16
N LEU A 195 -23.93 -11.03 3.02
CA LEU A 195 -25.38 -11.06 2.81
C LEU A 195 -25.75 -11.37 1.35
N ILE A 196 -24.91 -10.95 0.41
CA ILE A 196 -25.15 -11.04 -1.05
C ILE A 196 -23.86 -11.54 -1.71
N PRO A 197 -23.58 -12.86 -1.69
CA PRO A 197 -22.34 -13.41 -2.26
C PRO A 197 -22.14 -13.11 -3.75
N SER A 198 -23.22 -12.88 -4.50
CA SER A 198 -23.14 -12.48 -5.92
C SER A 198 -22.57 -11.07 -6.12
N ALA A 199 -22.56 -10.21 -5.10
CA ALA A 199 -22.03 -8.85 -5.17
C ALA A 199 -20.50 -8.78 -5.07
N VAL A 200 -19.81 -9.90 -4.77
CA VAL A 200 -18.35 -9.94 -4.54
C VAL A 200 -17.57 -9.26 -5.66
N GLU A 201 -17.85 -9.58 -6.93
CA GLU A 201 -17.05 -9.03 -8.03
C GLU A 201 -17.28 -7.52 -8.18
N SER A 202 -18.51 -7.03 -8.06
CA SER A 202 -18.83 -5.60 -8.11
C SER A 202 -18.17 -4.83 -6.97
N VAL A 203 -18.26 -5.34 -5.74
CA VAL A 203 -17.63 -4.75 -4.55
C VAL A 203 -16.11 -4.67 -4.74
N ARG A 204 -15.49 -5.71 -5.32
CA ARG A 204 -14.06 -5.71 -5.63
C ARG A 204 -13.67 -4.68 -6.66
N GLN A 205 -14.44 -4.51 -7.73
CA GLN A 205 -14.13 -3.51 -8.76
C GLN A 205 -14.19 -2.10 -8.17
N ILE A 206 -15.19 -1.81 -7.33
CA ILE A 206 -15.28 -0.54 -6.60
C ILE A 206 -14.07 -0.39 -5.66
N GLN A 207 -13.71 -1.42 -4.90
CA GLN A 207 -12.55 -1.37 -4.00
C GLN A 207 -11.25 -1.13 -4.77
N LYS A 208 -11.05 -1.76 -5.94
CA LYS A 208 -9.88 -1.52 -6.79
C LYS A 208 -9.80 -0.06 -7.23
N VAL A 209 -10.91 0.52 -7.68
CA VAL A 209 -10.98 1.94 -8.07
C VAL A 209 -10.68 2.85 -6.88
N VAL A 210 -11.31 2.61 -5.73
CA VAL A 210 -11.10 3.38 -4.50
C VAL A 210 -9.63 3.28 -4.04
N PHE A 211 -9.07 2.07 -4.01
CA PHE A 211 -7.67 1.84 -3.64
C PHE A 211 -6.71 2.51 -4.63
N PHE A 212 -6.97 2.40 -5.93
CA PHE A 212 -6.20 3.06 -6.98
C PHE A 212 -6.20 4.59 -6.77
N LEU A 213 -7.38 5.20 -6.65
CA LEU A 213 -7.51 6.64 -6.46
C LEU A 213 -6.77 7.10 -5.20
N ILE A 214 -6.97 6.44 -4.07
CA ILE A 214 -6.46 6.90 -2.77
C ILE A 214 -4.97 6.53 -2.58
N SER A 215 -4.64 5.26 -2.79
CA SER A 215 -3.31 4.73 -2.43
C SER A 215 -2.28 4.86 -3.53
N GLN A 216 -2.70 5.00 -4.78
CA GLN A 216 -1.77 5.10 -5.91
C GLN A 216 -1.75 6.53 -6.45
N PHE A 217 -2.89 7.04 -6.90
CA PHE A 217 -2.97 8.39 -7.47
C PHE A 217 -2.74 9.47 -6.40
N PHE A 218 -3.62 9.55 -5.40
CA PHE A 218 -3.50 10.58 -4.35
C PHE A 218 -2.23 10.45 -3.53
N TYR A 219 -1.77 9.24 -3.20
CA TYR A 219 -0.56 9.10 -2.40
C TYR A 219 0.72 9.33 -3.20
N LEU A 220 0.95 8.60 -4.29
CA LEU A 220 2.26 8.59 -4.95
C LEU A 220 2.43 9.79 -5.87
N ILE A 221 1.36 10.30 -6.49
CA ILE A 221 1.46 11.45 -7.40
C ILE A 221 1.32 12.78 -6.65
N ILE A 222 0.44 12.82 -5.64
CA ILE A 222 0.12 14.08 -4.94
C ILE A 222 0.75 14.10 -3.55
N GLY A 223 0.47 13.11 -2.72
CA GLY A 223 0.82 13.08 -1.32
C GLY A 223 2.32 13.11 -1.08
N VAL A 224 3.07 12.21 -1.71
CA VAL A 224 4.53 12.15 -1.54
C VAL A 224 5.22 13.42 -2.03
N PRO A 225 4.95 13.93 -3.26
CA PRO A 225 5.63 15.11 -3.77
C PRO A 225 5.28 16.41 -3.04
N PHE A 226 4.01 16.60 -2.66
CA PHE A 226 3.52 17.90 -2.14
C PHE A 226 3.29 17.95 -0.63
N ILE A 227 3.11 16.80 0.03
CA ILE A 227 2.85 16.73 1.48
C ILE A 227 4.02 16.10 2.22
N GLY A 228 4.62 15.06 1.65
CA GLY A 228 5.83 14.44 2.15
C GLY A 228 5.79 12.91 2.19
N PRO A 229 6.94 12.29 2.57
CA PRO A 229 7.21 10.87 2.39
C PRO A 229 6.17 9.95 3.03
N ARG A 230 5.60 10.37 4.16
CA ARG A 230 4.72 9.55 5.01
C ARG A 230 3.25 9.99 4.93
N SER A 231 2.88 10.81 3.95
CA SER A 231 1.54 11.40 3.83
C SER A 231 0.41 10.35 3.88
N TYR A 232 0.51 9.24 3.14
CA TYR A 232 -0.46 8.15 3.24
C TYR A 232 -0.49 7.49 4.62
N CYS A 233 0.67 7.07 5.13
CA CYS A 233 0.79 6.45 6.44
C CYS A 233 0.23 7.34 7.57
N THR A 234 0.37 8.66 7.43
CA THR A 234 -0.04 9.62 8.46
C THR A 234 -1.52 9.98 8.39
N HIS A 235 -2.07 10.12 7.17
CA HIS A 235 -3.40 10.73 6.96
C HIS A 235 -4.46 9.76 6.43
N PHE A 236 -4.09 8.74 5.65
CA PHE A 236 -5.05 7.93 4.90
C PHE A 236 -5.02 6.44 5.24
N CYS A 237 -3.89 5.92 5.73
CA CYS A 237 -3.72 4.51 6.01
C CYS A 237 -4.57 4.05 7.22
N PRO A 238 -5.50 3.10 7.05
CA PRO A 238 -6.32 2.60 8.15
C PRO A 238 -5.47 1.89 9.23
N ILE A 239 -4.49 1.08 8.84
CA ILE A 239 -3.56 0.45 9.78
C ILE A 239 -2.74 1.50 10.54
N GLY A 240 -2.26 2.54 9.86
CA GLY A 240 -1.54 3.64 10.51
C GLY A 240 -2.38 4.40 11.54
N TYR A 241 -3.69 4.50 11.29
CA TYR A 241 -4.66 5.07 12.24
C TYR A 241 -4.84 4.16 13.47
N GLU A 242 -5.02 2.85 13.26
CA GLU A 242 -5.16 1.87 14.33
C GLU A 242 -3.91 1.80 15.22
N VAL A 243 -2.72 1.71 14.62
CA VAL A 243 -1.43 1.72 15.34
C VAL A 243 -1.32 2.94 16.26
N LYS A 244 -1.73 4.12 15.78
CA LYS A 244 -1.73 5.34 16.61
C LYS A 244 -2.75 5.28 17.74
N TYR A 245 -3.91 4.66 17.51
CA TYR A 245 -4.92 4.47 18.55
C TYR A 245 -4.43 3.49 19.63
N LEU A 246 -3.82 2.37 19.24
CA LEU A 246 -3.21 1.40 20.16
C LEU A 246 -2.12 2.03 21.03
N ILE A 247 -1.29 2.91 20.47
CA ILE A 247 -0.28 3.65 21.24
C ILE A 247 -0.93 4.56 22.29
N LYS A 248 -2.02 5.25 21.94
CA LYS A 248 -2.77 6.07 22.91
C LYS A 248 -3.34 5.22 24.04
N ILE A 249 -3.92 4.05 23.72
CA ILE A 249 -4.41 3.09 24.71
C ILE A 249 -3.26 2.61 25.61
N LYS A 250 -2.12 2.20 25.02
CA LYS A 250 -0.94 1.79 25.76
C LYS A 250 -0.52 2.86 26.76
N HIS A 251 -0.35 4.11 26.31
CA HIS A 251 0.05 5.20 27.21
C HIS A 251 -1.00 5.49 28.31
N LYS A 252 -2.29 5.34 28.00
CA LYS A 252 -3.37 5.60 28.96
C LYS A 252 -3.44 4.55 30.06
N TYR A 253 -3.28 3.27 29.72
CA TYR A 253 -3.57 2.15 30.64
C TYR A 253 -2.33 1.38 31.10
N PHE A 254 -1.24 1.40 30.33
CA PHE A 254 -0.03 0.62 30.58
C PHE A 254 1.16 1.56 30.74
N LYS A 255 1.11 2.47 31.73
CA LYS A 255 2.19 3.41 32.05
C LYS A 255 3.54 2.67 32.06
N THR A 256 4.26 2.77 30.95
CA THR A 256 5.67 2.35 30.76
C THR A 256 6.44 3.59 30.40
#